data_AF-A0A6L7PYF6-F1
#
_entry.id   AF-A0A6L7PYF6-F1
#
_cell.length_a   1.000
_cell.length_b   1.000
_cell.length_c   1.000
_cell.angle_alpha   90.00
_cell.angle_beta   90.00
_cell.angle_gamma   90.00
#
_symmetry.space_group_name_H-M   'P 1'
#
loop_
_entity.id
_entity.type
_entity.pdbx_description
1 polymer ?
#
loop_
_entity_poly.entity_id
_entity_poly.type
_entity_poly.pdbx_seq_one_letter_code
_entity_poly.pdbx_strand_id
1 'polypeptide(L)' 'MPSTEERLRKLIADNLEVDGKAITDVDMSNSLRDIGVSSVDILAFARVVQQEFGIQFGVEQCTELKNLNEVIAYVDANAG' A
#
# COMPACT_ATOMS: atom_id res chain seq x y z
N MET A 1 17.35 9.01 5.51
CA MET A 1 16.63 7.86 6.09
C MET A 1 15.67 7.40 5.02
N PRO A 2 15.59 6.11 4.67
CA PRO A 2 14.62 5.67 3.68
C PRO A 2 13.24 6.08 4.20
N SER A 3 12.59 7.01 3.50
CA SER A 3 11.27 7.50 3.87
C SER A 3 10.30 6.32 3.90
N THR A 4 9.27 6.37 4.76
CA THR A 4 8.24 5.33 4.85
C THR A 4 7.68 5.00 3.47
N GLU A 5 7.53 6.01 2.62
CA GLU A 5 7.18 5.87 1.21
C GLU A 5 8.08 4.89 0.43
N GLU A 6 9.41 4.95 0.59
CA GLU A 6 10.34 4.10 -0.16
C GLU A 6 10.26 2.63 0.29
N ARG A 7 10.09 2.41 1.60
CA ARG A 7 9.84 1.07 2.16
C ARG A 7 8.49 0.53 1.71
N LEU A 8 7.46 1.38 1.74
CA LEU A 8 6.13 0.99 1.31
C LEU A 8 6.09 0.69 -0.19
N ARG A 9 6.72 1.52 -1.04
CA ARG A 9 6.88 1.28 -2.48
C ARG A 9 7.50 -0.08 -2.76
N LYS A 10 8.53 -0.48 -2.01
CA LYS A 10 9.11 -1.83 -2.12
C LYS A 10 8.12 -2.91 -1.72
N LEU A 11 7.42 -2.72 -0.61
CA LEU A 11 6.40 -3.65 -0.14
C LEU A 11 5.26 -3.83 -1.15
N ILE A 12 4.84 -2.73 -1.77
CA ILE A 12 3.86 -2.69 -2.86
C ILE A 12 4.39 -3.46 -4.06
N ALA A 13 5.61 -3.18 -4.50
CA ALA A 13 6.21 -3.87 -5.63
C ALA A 13 6.36 -5.38 -5.42
N ASP A 14 6.62 -5.81 -4.18
CA ASP A 14 6.86 -7.21 -3.82
C ASP A 14 5.56 -7.99 -3.57
N ASN A 15 4.49 -7.32 -3.12
CA ASN A 15 3.22 -7.96 -2.75
C ASN A 15 2.05 -7.62 -3.68
N LEU A 16 2.16 -6.58 -4.51
CA LEU A 16 1.12 -6.14 -5.44
C LEU A 16 1.66 -6.22 -6.87
N GLU A 17 1.06 -7.11 -7.64
CA GLU A 17 1.36 -7.33 -9.05
C GLU A 17 0.11 -7.05 -9.89
N VAL A 18 0.28 -6.35 -11.01
CA VAL A 18 -0.75 -6.15 -12.03
C VAL A 18 -0.27 -6.78 -13.31
N ASP A 19 -1.04 -7.73 -13.84
CA ASP A 19 -0.74 -8.41 -15.10
C ASP A 19 0.68 -9.03 -15.13
N GLY A 20 1.13 -9.54 -13.98
CA GLY A 20 2.48 -10.13 -13.82
C GLY A 20 3.61 -9.11 -13.76
N LYS A 21 3.31 -7.83 -13.51
CA LYS A 21 4.29 -6.76 -13.30
C LYS A 21 4.11 -6.13 -11.94
N ALA A 22 5.23 -5.93 -11.25
CA ALA A 22 5.28 -5.19 -10.00
C ALA A 22 4.79 -3.75 -10.18
N ILE A 23 4.09 -3.24 -9.16
CA ILE A 23 3.44 -1.92 -9.14
C ILE A 23 4.43 -0.77 -8.89
N THR A 24 5.72 -0.96 -9.22
CA THR A 24 6.80 0.01 -8.96
C THR A 24 6.62 1.37 -9.64
N ASP A 25 5.85 1.44 -10.72
CA ASP A 25 5.71 2.63 -11.59
C ASP A 25 4.31 3.24 -11.58
N VAL A 26 3.41 2.75 -10.71
CA VAL A 26 2.03 3.23 -10.75
C VAL A 26 1.95 4.61 -10.12
N ASP A 27 1.19 5.47 -10.77
CA ASP A 27 0.84 6.77 -10.24
C ASP A 27 0.20 6.58 -8.85
N MET A 28 0.87 7.06 -7.80
CA MET A 28 0.38 6.97 -6.41
C MET A 28 -0.96 7.69 -6.21
N SER A 29 -1.31 8.54 -7.18
CA SER A 29 -2.58 9.23 -7.35
C SER A 29 -3.73 8.26 -7.65
N ASN A 30 -3.44 7.10 -8.25
CA ASN A 30 -4.46 6.12 -8.61
C ASN A 30 -4.75 5.15 -7.46
N SER A 31 -6.02 4.72 -7.42
CA SER A 31 -6.47 3.69 -6.49
C SER A 31 -5.92 2.33 -6.90
N LEU A 32 -5.57 1.48 -5.92
CA LEU A 32 -5.13 0.09 -6.18
C LEU A 32 -6.10 -0.64 -7.13
N ARG A 33 -7.40 -0.39 -6.96
CA ARG A 33 -8.47 -0.95 -7.80
C ARG A 33 -8.47 -0.42 -9.24
N ASP A 34 -8.04 0.83 -9.45
CA ASP A 34 -7.95 1.47 -10.78
C ASP A 34 -6.75 0.94 -11.56
N ILE A 35 -5.67 0.67 -10.84
CA ILE A 35 -4.44 0.07 -11.36
C ILE A 35 -4.67 -1.40 -11.76
N GLY A 36 -5.78 -2.02 -11.33
CA GLY A 36 -6.10 -3.41 -11.63
C GLY A 36 -5.61 -4.41 -10.59
N VAL A 37 -5.28 -3.92 -9.38
CA VAL A 37 -4.96 -4.78 -8.24
C VAL A 37 -6.22 -5.51 -7.79
N SER A 38 -6.09 -6.83 -7.62
CA SER A 38 -7.19 -7.62 -7.07
C SER A 38 -7.40 -7.30 -5.59
N SER A 39 -8.66 -7.33 -5.14
CA SER A 39 -9.02 -7.02 -3.75
C SER A 39 -8.32 -7.93 -2.72
N VAL A 40 -7.91 -9.13 -3.14
CA VAL A 40 -7.15 -10.08 -2.33
C VAL A 40 -5.74 -9.56 -2.05
N ASP A 41 -5.05 -9.05 -3.07
CA ASP A 41 -3.70 -8.49 -2.92
C ASP A 41 -3.73 -7.21 -2.08
N ILE A 42 -4.77 -6.37 -2.22
CA ILE A 42 -4.97 -5.20 -1.35
C ILE A 42 -5.05 -5.62 0.12
N LEU A 43 -5.82 -6.68 0.44
CA LEU A 43 -5.95 -7.19 1.80
C LEU A 43 -4.65 -7.85 2.32
N ALA A 44 -3.93 -8.56 1.45
CA ALA A 44 -2.64 -9.16 1.79
C ALA A 44 -1.62 -8.06 2.11
N PHE A 45 -1.49 -7.07 1.23
CA PHE A 45 -0.66 -5.89 1.41
C PHE A 45 -1.00 -5.15 2.70
N ALA A 46 -2.28 -4.88 2.95
CA ALA A 46 -2.74 -4.23 4.17
C ALA A 46 -2.27 -4.97 5.42
N ARG A 47 -2.32 -6.30 5.44
CA ARG A 47 -1.82 -7.10 6.59
C ARG A 47 -0.30 -7.02 6.73
N VAL A 48 0.45 -7.11 5.64
CA VAL A 48 1.91 -7.06 5.69
C VAL A 48 2.39 -5.69 6.17
N VAL A 49 1.77 -4.60 5.69
CA VAL A 49 2.06 -3.23 6.14
C VAL A 49 1.77 -3.06 7.63
N GLN A 50 0.67 -3.60 8.14
CA GLN A 50 0.40 -3.59 9.60
C GLN A 50 1.49 -4.28 10.40
N GLN A 51 1.94 -5.44 9.94
CA GLN A 51 2.98 -6.19 10.64
C GLN A 51 4.36 -5.53 10.52
N GLU A 52 4.70 -4.97 9.36
CA GLU A 52 6.02 -4.39 9.12
C GLU A 52 6.18 -3.00 9.77
N PHE A 53 5.13 -2.19 9.76
CA PHE A 53 5.15 -0.83 10.32
C PHE A 53 4.50 -0.74 11.71
N GLY A 54 3.85 -1.79 12.20
CA GLY A 54 3.23 -1.81 13.53
C GLY A 54 1.99 -0.91 13.65
N ILE A 55 1.36 -0.53 12.54
CA ILE A 55 0.21 0.38 12.50
C ILE A 55 -1.12 -0.39 12.50
N GLN A 56 -2.21 0.24 12.97
CA GLN A 56 -3.56 -0.31 12.86
C GLN A 56 -4.20 0.06 11.51
N PHE A 57 -3.88 -0.72 10.48
CA PHE A 57 -4.37 -0.50 9.12
C PHE A 57 -5.46 -1.51 8.76
N GLY A 58 -6.64 -1.31 9.33
CA GLY A 58 -7.78 -2.20 9.14
C GLY A 58 -8.41 -2.13 7.74
N VAL A 59 -9.30 -3.07 7.46
CA VAL A 59 -10.11 -3.07 6.21
C VAL A 59 -10.93 -1.78 6.10
N GLU A 60 -11.39 -1.22 7.22
CA GLU A 60 -12.10 0.06 7.29
C GLU A 60 -11.26 1.21 6.72
N GLN A 61 -9.98 1.28 7.13
CA GLN A 61 -9.05 2.24 6.58
C GLN A 61 -8.70 1.95 5.12
N CYS A 62 -8.62 0.68 4.70
CA CYS A 62 -8.48 0.36 3.28
C CYS A 62 -9.70 0.81 2.45
N THR A 63 -10.91 0.78 3.03
CA THR A 63 -12.12 1.26 2.37
C THR A 63 -12.26 2.78 2.38
N GLU A 64 -11.72 3.47 3.40
CA GLU A 64 -11.66 4.93 3.45
C GLU A 64 -10.52 5.48 2.57
N LEU A 65 -9.34 4.89 2.67
CA LEU A 65 -8.13 5.25 1.95
C LEU A 65 -8.16 4.62 0.56
N LYS A 66 -8.74 5.35 -0.39
CA LYS A 66 -8.91 4.88 -1.77
C LYS A 66 -7.58 4.81 -2.54
N ASN A 67 -6.59 5.59 -2.12
CA ASN A 67 -5.37 5.82 -2.90
C ASN A 67 -4.13 5.40 -2.11
N LEU A 68 -3.13 4.91 -2.86
CA LEU A 68 -1.81 4.55 -2.34
C LEU A 68 -1.15 5.69 -1.57
N ASN A 69 -1.30 6.93 -2.05
CA ASN A 69 -0.75 8.11 -1.39
C ASN A 69 -1.30 8.34 0.02
N GLU A 70 -2.60 8.10 0.23
CA GLU A 70 -3.20 8.26 1.57
C GLU A 70 -2.76 7.15 2.52
N VAL A 71 -2.56 5.94 1.99
CA VAL A 71 -1.97 4.83 2.76
C VAL A 71 -0.54 5.18 3.16
N ILE A 72 0.28 5.70 2.23
CA ILE A 72 1.65 6.14 2.51
C ILE A 72 1.67 7.22 3.56
N ALA A 73 0.85 8.26 3.42
CA ALA A 73 0.77 9.36 4.37
C ALA A 73 0.31 8.88 5.76
N TYR A 74 -0.65 7.95 5.80
CA TYR A 74 -1.09 7.36 7.06
C TYR A 74 0.00 6.52 7.72
N VAL A 75 0.66 5.66 6.94
CA VAL A 75 1.76 4.83 7.45
C VAL A 75 2.90 5.73 7.90
N ASP A 76 3.28 6.76 7.15
CA ASP A 76 4.39 7.67 7.49
C ASP A 76 4.10 8.47 8.77
N ALA A 77 2.85 8.91 8.95
CA ALA A 77 2.43 9.61 10.15
C ALA A 77 2.37 8.72 11.40
N ASN A 78 2.21 7.40 11.24
CA ASN A 78 2.05 6.45 12.35
C ASN A 78 3.27 5.55 12.58
N ALA A 79 4.10 5.33 11.57
CA ALA A 79 5.35 4.59 11.61
C ALA A 79 6.48 5.53 12.07
N GLY A 80 6.43 5.92 13.33
CA GLY A 80 7.51 6.65 14.01
C GLY A 80 8.60 5.72 14.53
#